data_AF-L2GVP0-F1
#
_entry.id   AF-L2GVP0-F1
#
_cell.length_a   1.000
_cell.length_b   1.000
_cell.length_c   1.000
_cell.angle_alpha   90.00
_cell.angle_beta   90.00
_cell.angle_gamma   90.00
#
_symmetry.space_group_name_H-M   'P 1'
#
loop_
_entity.id
_entity.type
_entity.pdbx_description
1 polymer ?
#
loop_
_entity_poly.entity_id
_entity_poly.type
_entity_poly.pdbx_seq_one_letter_code
_entity_poly.pdbx_strand_id
1 'polypeptide(L)'
;MSIEQSFTRRHVDLEFVINERKLLTKKEFELTLPNSNYDNYVKEFYRRKIAKFYERNCNTQWFIEKFFSDSFSKDKILERYHNFSQKVESDFLVLDSKSEFTRRFNEVDKKYIFLERIPPNYSEDDVCELLRPFKEIKKLELSKSNYNTVFDREAVITLFPDSDLLLCKEKVEELCTKGILVQPFELGDEIIIKSAWVDCRDKDSANLRKIFTILNKNYKTNIAYECDNDDKFITFLRHVFLYCYYCSRHFETEIEMIRKCGDYHVRDDRVQRRVFDRKQKIITMERDFGYLKMDSPETELEKYIIKVTDSVFRCDLCHKTFEQLVYVKKHIKNKHEELYSDIEQGIVRFNSFLGRIDINLLNYFDGIDNNYLPTFCVHEEEGNAVKYDLKRLFSGDIKISK
;
A
#
# COMPACT_ATOMS: atom_id res chain seq x y z
N MET A 1 18.04 -17.37 40.97
CA MET A 1 18.34 -17.10 39.54
C MET A 1 17.13 -16.43 38.93
N SER A 2 17.02 -15.11 39.10
CA SER A 2 15.97 -14.28 38.50
C SER A 2 16.50 -13.68 37.21
N ILE A 3 15.77 -13.86 36.12
CA ILE A 3 16.08 -13.32 34.80
C ILE A 3 15.80 -11.82 34.84
N GLU A 4 16.83 -11.02 35.11
CA GLU A 4 16.83 -9.59 34.82
C GLU A 4 17.02 -9.39 33.30
N GLN A 5 15.92 -9.37 32.56
CA GLN A 5 15.94 -8.81 31.21
C GLN A 5 16.07 -7.29 31.31
N SER A 6 17.33 -6.82 31.27
CA SER A 6 17.62 -5.41 31.06
C SER A 6 17.02 -4.95 29.73
N PHE A 7 15.92 -4.18 29.78
CA PHE A 7 15.50 -3.36 28.66
C PHE A 7 16.51 -2.20 28.52
N THR A 8 17.60 -2.43 27.80
CA THR A 8 18.40 -1.35 27.24
C THR A 8 17.48 -0.51 26.36
N ARG A 9 17.19 0.73 26.77
CA ARG A 9 16.53 1.70 25.89
C ARG A 9 17.40 1.79 24.64
N ARG A 10 16.90 1.26 23.51
CA ARG A 10 17.57 1.41 22.21
C ARG A 10 17.80 2.91 22.02
N HIS A 11 19.03 3.30 21.70
CA HIS A 11 19.34 4.66 21.32
C HIS A 11 18.51 4.97 20.05
N VAL A 12 17.53 5.85 20.17
CA VAL A 12 16.68 6.26 19.04
C VAL A 12 17.36 7.47 18.41
N ASP A 13 17.99 7.27 17.27
CA ASP A 13 18.57 8.32 16.44
C ASP A 13 17.90 8.37 15.05
N LEU A 14 18.34 9.32 14.23
CA LEU A 14 17.78 9.52 12.89
C LEU A 14 17.93 8.26 12.02
N GLU A 15 19.08 7.59 12.08
CA GLU A 15 19.37 6.39 11.30
C GLU A 15 18.45 5.23 11.70
N PHE A 16 18.21 5.06 13.01
CA PHE A 16 17.24 4.12 13.54
C PHE A 16 15.84 4.39 12.96
N VAL A 17 15.32 5.61 13.08
CA VAL A 17 13.95 5.94 12.64
C VAL A 17 13.79 5.84 11.12
N ILE A 18 14.83 6.11 10.33
CA ILE A 18 14.82 5.91 8.86
C ILE A 18 14.68 4.43 8.49
N ASN A 19 15.31 3.53 9.26
CA ASN A 19 15.30 2.10 8.99
C ASN A 19 14.04 1.39 9.48
N GLU A 20 13.28 2.01 10.38
CA GLU A 20 12.04 1.47 10.92
C GLU A 20 10.94 1.25 9.86
N ARG A 21 9.97 0.38 10.18
CA ARG A 21 8.88 0.05 9.23
C ARG A 21 7.86 1.18 9.10
N LYS A 22 7.72 2.03 10.11
CA LYS A 22 6.61 2.99 10.21
C LYS A 22 7.11 4.42 10.07
N LEU A 23 6.49 5.17 9.17
CA LEU A 23 6.70 6.59 9.05
C LEU A 23 6.17 7.31 10.30
N LEU A 24 6.93 8.24 10.86
CA LEU A 24 6.46 9.12 11.93
C LEU A 24 5.69 10.31 11.36
N THR A 25 4.59 10.68 12.02
CA THR A 25 3.98 12.00 11.78
C THR A 25 4.94 13.10 12.23
N LYS A 26 4.79 14.33 11.69
CA LYS A 26 5.63 15.47 12.07
C LYS A 26 5.74 15.65 13.58
N LYS A 27 4.61 15.60 14.29
CA LYS A 27 4.56 15.75 15.75
C LYS A 27 5.21 14.57 16.49
N GLU A 28 4.99 13.32 16.06
CA GLU A 28 5.69 12.16 16.62
C GLU A 28 7.21 12.27 16.42
N PHE A 29 7.65 12.76 15.26
CA PHE A 29 9.05 12.96 14.97
C PHE A 29 9.66 14.06 15.83
N GLU A 30 9.03 15.23 15.92
CA GLU A 30 9.50 16.35 16.75
C GLU A 30 9.59 15.98 18.24
N LEU A 31 8.66 15.17 18.75
CA LEU A 31 8.73 14.67 20.13
C LEU A 31 9.83 13.64 20.34
N THR A 32 10.17 12.87 19.31
CA THR A 32 11.18 11.80 19.39
C THR A 32 12.60 12.32 19.12
N LEU A 33 12.74 13.26 18.19
CA LEU A 33 14.00 13.83 17.69
C LEU A 33 13.87 15.36 17.50
N PRO A 34 13.77 16.15 18.59
CA PRO A 34 13.41 17.57 18.54
C PRO A 34 14.42 18.46 17.79
N ASN A 35 15.68 18.02 17.70
CA ASN A 35 16.76 18.80 17.06
C ASN A 35 17.02 18.36 15.60
N SER A 36 16.16 17.52 15.03
CA SER A 36 16.32 16.97 13.68
C SER A 36 15.34 17.60 12.68
N ASN A 37 15.70 17.59 11.40
CA ASN A 37 14.84 18.12 10.34
C ASN A 37 13.87 17.04 9.83
N TYR A 38 12.56 17.28 9.99
CA TYR A 38 11.51 16.33 9.57
C TYR A 38 11.48 16.10 8.06
N ASP A 39 11.64 17.14 7.25
CA ASP A 39 11.56 17.02 5.79
C ASP A 39 12.72 16.17 5.24
N ASN A 40 13.91 16.33 5.80
CA ASN A 40 15.05 15.49 5.47
C ASN A 40 14.82 14.03 5.88
N TYR A 41 14.25 13.80 7.07
CA TYR A 41 13.85 12.47 7.51
C TYR A 41 12.88 11.81 6.53
N VAL A 42 11.81 12.50 6.12
CA VAL A 42 10.81 11.95 5.19
C VAL A 42 11.44 11.63 3.83
N LYS A 43 12.33 12.50 3.33
CA LYS A 43 13.05 12.27 2.06
C LYS A 43 13.95 11.03 2.13
N GLU A 44 14.75 10.90 3.19
CA GLU A 44 15.64 9.74 3.34
C GLU A 44 14.86 8.44 3.60
N PHE A 45 13.78 8.51 4.38
CA PHE A 45 12.88 7.38 4.62
C PHE A 45 12.34 6.82 3.29
N TYR A 46 11.74 7.67 2.46
CA TYR A 46 11.21 7.22 1.17
C TYR A 46 12.30 6.83 0.18
N ARG A 47 13.43 7.56 0.11
CA ARG A 47 14.56 7.20 -0.77
C ARG A 47 14.97 5.76 -0.56
N ARG A 48 15.20 5.36 0.70
CA ARG A 48 15.61 3.99 1.02
C ARG A 48 14.52 2.96 0.78
N LYS A 49 13.28 3.25 1.19
CA LYS A 49 12.16 2.29 1.08
C LYS A 49 11.81 2.03 -0.39
N ILE A 50 11.67 3.09 -1.18
CA ILE A 50 11.26 3.02 -2.59
C ILE A 50 12.35 2.36 -3.42
N ALA A 51 13.62 2.76 -3.27
CA ALA A 51 14.74 2.15 -4.01
C ALA A 51 14.83 0.64 -3.71
N LYS A 52 14.87 0.26 -2.43
CA LYS A 52 14.93 -1.14 -2.00
C LYS A 52 13.73 -1.95 -2.48
N PHE A 53 12.54 -1.35 -2.50
CA PHE A 53 11.34 -2.01 -3.01
C PHE A 53 11.41 -2.20 -4.52
N TYR A 54 11.82 -1.18 -5.26
CA TYR A 54 11.93 -1.23 -6.71
C TYR A 54 12.95 -2.28 -7.14
N GLU A 55 14.16 -2.25 -6.59
CA GLU A 55 15.24 -3.21 -6.90
C GLU A 55 14.83 -4.66 -6.69
N ARG A 56 13.98 -4.94 -5.69
CA ARG A 56 13.49 -6.28 -5.39
C ARG A 56 12.41 -6.78 -6.32
N ASN A 57 11.59 -5.88 -6.87
CA ASN A 57 10.34 -6.25 -7.52
C ASN A 57 10.25 -5.85 -8.99
N CYS A 58 11.12 -4.96 -9.49
CA CYS A 58 11.00 -4.39 -10.84
C CYS A 58 10.96 -5.42 -11.99
N ASN A 59 11.52 -6.62 -11.76
CA ASN A 59 11.56 -7.72 -12.72
C ASN A 59 10.49 -8.80 -12.50
N THR A 60 9.65 -8.65 -11.47
CA THR A 60 8.58 -9.61 -11.18
C THR A 60 7.36 -9.33 -12.04
N GLN A 61 6.64 -10.38 -12.43
CA GLN A 61 5.53 -10.27 -13.38
C GLN A 61 4.39 -9.39 -12.85
N TRP A 62 4.00 -9.57 -11.59
CA TRP A 62 2.97 -8.74 -10.97
C TRP A 62 3.33 -7.24 -10.98
N PHE A 63 4.61 -6.90 -10.80
CA PHE A 63 5.07 -5.52 -10.75
C PHE A 63 4.98 -4.90 -12.15
N ILE A 64 5.40 -5.65 -13.16
CA ILE A 64 5.33 -5.22 -14.57
C ILE A 64 3.87 -5.01 -14.97
N GLU A 65 2.99 -5.97 -14.68
CA GLU A 65 1.56 -5.85 -14.95
C GLU A 65 0.93 -4.69 -14.18
N LYS A 66 1.33 -4.46 -12.92
CA LYS A 66 0.77 -3.36 -12.13
C LYS A 66 1.21 -2.00 -12.64
N PHE A 67 2.51 -1.79 -12.80
CA PHE A 67 3.07 -0.45 -13.00
C PHE A 67 3.40 -0.13 -14.44
N PHE A 68 3.54 -1.12 -15.33
CA PHE A 68 3.93 -0.90 -16.73
C PHE A 68 2.88 -1.32 -17.75
N SER A 69 1.91 -2.17 -17.39
CA SER A 69 0.76 -2.39 -18.27
C SER A 69 -0.21 -1.21 -18.22
N ASP A 70 -0.97 -1.04 -19.31
CA ASP A 70 -2.07 -0.07 -19.40
C ASP A 70 -3.38 -0.61 -18.78
N SER A 71 -3.33 -1.74 -18.04
CA SER A 71 -4.51 -2.37 -17.41
C SER A 71 -5.14 -1.55 -16.28
N PHE A 72 -4.64 -0.35 -15.99
CA PHE A 72 -5.31 0.60 -15.11
C PHE A 72 -6.55 1.15 -15.80
N SER A 73 -7.65 0.43 -15.64
CA SER A 73 -8.91 0.78 -16.27
C SER A 73 -9.56 1.97 -15.56
N LYS A 74 -9.12 3.17 -15.97
CA LYS A 74 -9.88 4.43 -15.82
C LYS A 74 -11.34 4.21 -16.18
N ASP A 75 -11.61 3.41 -17.20
CA ASP A 75 -12.95 3.10 -17.70
C ASP A 75 -13.80 2.37 -16.65
N LYS A 76 -13.26 1.38 -15.92
CA LYS A 76 -13.98 0.71 -14.82
C LYS A 76 -14.38 1.69 -13.72
N ILE A 77 -13.54 2.68 -13.41
CA ILE A 77 -13.87 3.71 -12.41
C ILE A 77 -14.98 4.64 -12.94
N LEU A 78 -14.91 5.03 -14.21
CA LEU A 78 -15.93 5.86 -14.85
C LEU A 78 -17.28 5.13 -14.98
N GLU A 79 -17.26 3.83 -15.28
CA GLU A 79 -18.44 2.97 -15.30
C GLU A 79 -19.09 2.90 -13.92
N ARG A 80 -18.31 2.60 -12.87
CA ARG A 80 -18.81 2.59 -11.48
C ARG A 80 -19.34 3.96 -11.06
N TYR A 81 -18.69 5.04 -11.48
CA TYR A 81 -19.18 6.39 -11.22
C TYR A 81 -20.53 6.66 -11.87
N HIS A 82 -20.72 6.22 -13.12
CA HIS A 82 -21.99 6.36 -13.81
C HIS A 82 -23.10 5.57 -13.11
N ASN A 83 -22.83 4.30 -12.78
CA ASN A 83 -23.76 3.44 -12.05
C ASN A 83 -24.10 4.01 -10.66
N PHE A 84 -23.10 4.55 -9.95
CA PHE A 84 -23.30 5.21 -8.67
C PHE A 84 -24.23 6.41 -8.81
N SER A 85 -23.96 7.31 -9.76
CA SER A 85 -24.75 8.53 -9.97
C SER A 85 -26.22 8.26 -10.24
N GLN A 86 -26.55 7.12 -10.87
CA GLN A 86 -27.94 6.71 -11.12
C GLN A 86 -28.67 6.19 -9.87
N LYS A 87 -27.96 5.62 -8.90
CA LYS A 87 -28.54 4.93 -7.72
C LYS A 87 -28.59 5.78 -6.44
N VAL A 88 -27.75 6.81 -6.34
CA VAL A 88 -27.45 7.49 -5.07
C VAL A 88 -28.60 8.29 -4.48
N GLU A 89 -29.46 8.86 -5.32
CA GLU A 89 -30.55 9.69 -4.82
C GLU A 89 -31.65 8.88 -4.12
N SER A 90 -31.85 7.61 -4.51
CA SER A 90 -32.88 6.75 -3.92
C SER A 90 -32.39 5.86 -2.78
N ASP A 91 -31.08 5.62 -2.68
CA ASP A 91 -30.52 4.50 -1.91
C ASP A 91 -29.55 4.94 -0.79
N PHE A 92 -29.51 6.23 -0.46
CA PHE A 92 -28.60 6.73 0.57
C PHE A 92 -28.97 6.21 1.97
N LEU A 93 -27.97 5.65 2.66
CA LEU A 93 -28.07 5.17 4.03
C LEU A 93 -27.02 5.88 4.91
N VAL A 94 -27.42 6.22 6.13
CA VAL A 94 -26.49 6.72 7.15
C VAL A 94 -25.59 5.56 7.56
N LEU A 95 -24.27 5.79 7.65
CA LEU A 95 -23.30 4.73 7.93
C LEU A 95 -23.05 4.61 9.44
N ASP A 96 -24.10 4.30 10.18
CA ASP A 96 -24.04 4.00 11.62
C ASP A 96 -24.56 2.59 11.94
N SER A 97 -24.19 2.09 13.12
CA SER A 97 -24.58 0.74 13.59
C SER A 97 -26.07 0.59 13.89
N LYS A 98 -26.84 1.68 13.87
CA LYS A 98 -28.28 1.69 14.17
C LYS A 98 -29.11 1.67 12.88
N SER A 99 -28.48 1.89 11.73
CA SER A 99 -29.12 1.93 10.43
C SER A 99 -29.49 0.52 9.96
N GLU A 100 -30.68 0.40 9.36
CA GLU A 100 -31.16 -0.85 8.77
C GLU A 100 -30.70 -0.96 7.32
N PHE A 101 -29.94 -2.01 7.02
CA PHE A 101 -29.48 -2.31 5.67
C PHE A 101 -30.31 -3.48 5.15
N THR A 102 -31.14 -3.23 4.13
CA THR A 102 -32.08 -4.22 3.57
C THR A 102 -31.66 -4.73 2.19
N ARG A 103 -30.73 -4.03 1.52
CA ARG A 103 -30.17 -4.46 0.23
C ARG A 103 -28.69 -4.12 0.09
N ARG A 104 -28.01 -4.86 -0.79
CA ARG A 104 -26.67 -4.51 -1.29
C ARG A 104 -26.78 -3.35 -2.27
N PHE A 105 -25.74 -2.53 -2.31
CA PHE A 105 -25.67 -1.40 -3.23
C PHE A 105 -25.53 -1.86 -4.70
N ASN A 106 -24.73 -2.91 -4.92
CA ASN A 106 -24.53 -3.53 -6.21
C ASN A 106 -24.98 -4.98 -6.19
N GLU A 107 -25.52 -5.42 -7.32
CA GLU A 107 -25.74 -6.83 -7.59
C GLU A 107 -24.40 -7.48 -7.87
N VAL A 108 -24.16 -8.61 -7.20
CA VAL A 108 -22.94 -9.39 -7.31
C VAL A 108 -23.31 -10.84 -7.52
N ASP A 109 -22.45 -11.57 -8.21
CA ASP A 109 -22.58 -13.02 -8.33
C ASP A 109 -22.54 -13.68 -6.94
N LYS A 110 -22.99 -14.94 -6.85
CA LYS A 110 -23.06 -15.64 -5.56
C LYS A 110 -21.93 -16.64 -5.34
N LYS A 111 -21.30 -17.15 -6.39
CA LYS A 111 -20.34 -18.26 -6.30
C LYS A 111 -18.95 -17.84 -6.78
N TYR A 112 -17.98 -17.96 -5.87
CA TYR A 112 -16.60 -17.56 -6.12
C TYR A 112 -15.62 -18.62 -5.64
N ILE A 113 -14.48 -18.72 -6.32
CA ILE A 113 -13.29 -19.41 -5.83
C ILE A 113 -12.17 -18.40 -5.70
N PHE A 114 -11.55 -18.37 -4.52
CA PHE A 114 -10.36 -17.57 -4.26
C PHE A 114 -9.13 -18.44 -4.34
N LEU A 115 -8.17 -18.02 -5.15
CA LEU A 115 -6.83 -18.57 -5.14
C LEU A 115 -5.95 -17.63 -4.33
N GLU A 116 -5.37 -18.10 -3.23
CA GLU A 116 -4.44 -17.32 -2.42
C GLU A 116 -3.04 -17.90 -2.54
N ARG A 117 -2.02 -17.07 -2.31
CA ARG A 117 -0.60 -17.47 -2.38
C ARG A 117 -0.13 -17.84 -3.79
N ILE A 118 -0.68 -17.17 -4.81
CA ILE A 118 -0.16 -17.28 -6.17
C ILE A 118 1.20 -16.58 -6.20
N PRO A 119 2.28 -17.24 -6.65
CA PRO A 119 3.60 -16.60 -6.65
C PRO A 119 3.64 -15.35 -7.54
N PRO A 120 4.43 -14.32 -7.17
CA PRO A 120 4.49 -13.03 -7.86
C PRO A 120 4.89 -13.10 -9.34
N ASN A 121 5.53 -14.19 -9.77
CA ASN A 121 6.00 -14.37 -11.14
C ASN A 121 4.97 -15.01 -12.09
N TYR A 122 3.84 -15.49 -11.57
CA TYR A 122 2.75 -15.94 -12.43
C TYR A 122 2.02 -14.72 -12.99
N SER A 123 1.90 -14.67 -14.31
CA SER A 123 1.12 -13.66 -15.04
C SER A 123 -0.38 -13.92 -14.95
N GLU A 124 -1.17 -12.93 -15.32
CA GLU A 124 -2.61 -13.13 -15.54
C GLU A 124 -2.87 -14.16 -16.64
N ASP A 125 -2.06 -14.18 -17.70
CA ASP A 125 -2.15 -15.12 -18.80
C ASP A 125 -1.86 -16.56 -18.36
N ASP A 126 -0.86 -16.78 -17.48
CA ASP A 126 -0.54 -18.10 -16.94
C ASP A 126 -1.72 -18.70 -16.16
N VAL A 127 -2.38 -17.86 -15.34
CA VAL A 127 -3.56 -18.28 -14.56
C VAL A 127 -4.77 -18.50 -15.48
N CYS A 128 -4.96 -17.63 -16.48
CA CYS A 128 -5.99 -17.81 -17.50
C CYS A 128 -5.81 -19.13 -18.27
N GLU A 129 -4.58 -19.44 -18.68
CA GLU A 129 -4.28 -20.66 -19.43
C GLU A 129 -4.51 -21.91 -18.59
N LEU A 130 -4.06 -21.91 -17.33
CA LEU A 130 -4.30 -23.00 -16.37
C LEU A 130 -5.80 -23.29 -16.21
N LEU A 131 -6.62 -22.23 -16.20
CA LEU A 131 -8.06 -22.32 -15.95
C LEU A 131 -8.91 -22.35 -17.23
N ARG A 132 -8.29 -22.31 -18.41
CA ARG A 132 -8.97 -22.34 -19.70
C ARG A 132 -9.91 -23.55 -19.92
N PRO A 133 -9.62 -24.76 -19.40
CA PRO A 133 -10.50 -25.92 -19.59
C PRO A 133 -11.86 -25.82 -18.89
N PHE A 134 -12.02 -24.91 -17.92
CA PHE A 134 -13.25 -24.78 -17.13
C PHE A 134 -14.29 -23.94 -17.83
N LYS A 135 -15.45 -24.54 -18.10
CA LYS A 135 -16.59 -23.84 -18.70
C LYS A 135 -17.46 -23.17 -17.63
N GLU A 136 -17.30 -23.59 -16.38
CA GLU A 136 -17.99 -23.08 -15.19
C GLU A 136 -17.51 -21.68 -14.78
N ILE A 137 -16.34 -21.25 -15.29
CA ILE A 137 -15.76 -19.94 -15.00
C ILE A 137 -16.41 -18.87 -15.87
N LYS A 138 -17.09 -17.93 -15.22
CA LYS A 138 -17.69 -16.75 -15.84
C LYS A 138 -16.65 -15.63 -16.03
N LYS A 139 -15.80 -15.42 -15.02
CA LYS A 139 -14.81 -14.34 -14.99
C LYS A 139 -13.65 -14.71 -14.09
N LEU A 140 -12.44 -14.28 -14.47
CA LEU A 140 -11.25 -14.35 -13.65
C LEU A 140 -10.72 -12.93 -13.43
N GLU A 141 -10.39 -12.59 -12.19
CA GLU A 141 -9.72 -11.33 -11.84
C GLU A 141 -8.53 -11.64 -10.94
N LEU A 142 -7.32 -11.30 -11.40
CA LEU A 142 -6.11 -11.49 -10.64
C LEU A 142 -5.72 -10.19 -9.92
N SER A 143 -5.57 -10.28 -8.60
CA SER A 143 -5.12 -9.13 -7.82
C SER A 143 -3.64 -8.83 -8.07
N LYS A 144 -3.27 -7.56 -7.94
CA LYS A 144 -1.96 -7.00 -8.18
C LYS A 144 -1.06 -7.04 -6.93
N SER A 145 -1.27 -8.05 -6.07
CA SER A 145 -0.51 -8.45 -4.87
C SER A 145 -1.01 -7.97 -3.50
N ASN A 146 -0.83 -8.84 -2.49
CA ASN A 146 -0.99 -8.53 -1.09
C ASN A 146 0.36 -8.12 -0.47
N TYR A 147 0.51 -6.82 -0.20
CA TYR A 147 1.74 -6.22 0.35
C TYR A 147 2.17 -6.77 1.72
N ASN A 148 1.28 -7.48 2.43
CA ASN A 148 1.57 -8.02 3.75
C ASN A 148 2.23 -9.41 3.74
N THR A 149 2.15 -10.14 2.62
CA THR A 149 2.54 -11.56 2.53
C THR A 149 3.36 -11.81 1.29
N VAL A 150 4.69 -11.59 1.35
CA VAL A 150 5.67 -11.96 0.29
C VAL A 150 5.34 -11.46 -1.12
N PHE A 151 4.40 -10.51 -1.26
CA PHE A 151 3.81 -10.08 -2.54
C PHE A 151 3.13 -11.20 -3.33
N ASP A 152 2.63 -12.21 -2.62
CA ASP A 152 1.75 -13.20 -3.19
C ASP A 152 0.51 -12.52 -3.80
N ARG A 153 0.06 -13.05 -4.93
CA ARG A 153 -1.16 -12.62 -5.61
C ARG A 153 -2.34 -13.46 -5.10
N GLU A 154 -3.51 -12.85 -5.16
CA GLU A 154 -4.79 -13.53 -4.96
C GLU A 154 -5.56 -13.49 -6.29
N ALA A 155 -6.19 -14.58 -6.72
CA ALA A 155 -7.13 -14.56 -7.83
C ALA A 155 -8.55 -14.75 -7.33
N VAL A 156 -9.48 -14.13 -8.02
CA VAL A 156 -10.91 -14.29 -7.83
C VAL A 156 -11.50 -14.90 -9.09
N ILE A 157 -12.05 -16.09 -8.95
CA ILE A 157 -12.78 -16.80 -10.00
C ILE A 157 -14.26 -16.65 -9.70
N THR A 158 -15.01 -16.01 -10.59
CA THR A 158 -16.46 -15.96 -10.54
C THR A 158 -17.03 -17.12 -11.34
N LEU A 159 -17.93 -17.90 -10.74
CA LEU A 159 -18.58 -19.04 -11.39
C LEU A 159 -19.97 -18.66 -11.93
N PHE A 160 -20.47 -19.44 -12.89
CA PHE A 160 -21.87 -19.35 -13.29
C PHE A 160 -22.81 -19.79 -12.14
N PRO A 161 -24.04 -19.24 -12.04
CA PRO A 161 -24.94 -19.52 -10.93
C PRO A 161 -25.31 -21.01 -10.74
N ASP A 162 -25.37 -21.75 -11.85
CA ASP A 162 -25.70 -23.19 -11.91
C ASP A 162 -24.51 -24.11 -11.63
N SER A 163 -23.30 -23.57 -11.49
CA SER A 163 -22.08 -24.36 -11.24
C SER A 163 -22.07 -24.94 -9.82
N ASP A 164 -21.57 -26.17 -9.69
CA ASP A 164 -21.30 -26.80 -8.39
C ASP A 164 -19.98 -26.25 -7.81
N LEU A 165 -20.08 -25.47 -6.74
CA LEU A 165 -18.96 -24.76 -6.14
C LEU A 165 -17.89 -25.71 -5.58
N LEU A 166 -18.30 -26.83 -4.96
CA LEU A 166 -17.36 -27.76 -4.35
C LEU A 166 -16.63 -28.59 -5.41
N LEU A 167 -17.36 -29.05 -6.42
CA LEU A 167 -16.75 -29.74 -7.57
C LEU A 167 -15.77 -28.83 -8.31
N CYS A 168 -16.14 -27.56 -8.54
CA CYS A 168 -15.22 -26.60 -9.18
C CYS A 168 -13.97 -26.37 -8.32
N LYS A 169 -14.12 -26.25 -7.00
CA LYS A 169 -13.01 -26.11 -6.07
C LYS A 169 -12.06 -27.30 -6.13
N GLU A 170 -12.57 -28.53 -6.09
CA GLU A 170 -11.75 -29.75 -6.20
C GLU A 170 -10.96 -29.80 -7.50
N LYS A 171 -11.62 -29.56 -8.64
CA LYS A 171 -10.93 -29.56 -9.94
C LYS A 171 -9.86 -28.46 -10.04
N VAL A 172 -10.10 -27.29 -9.44
CA VAL A 172 -9.11 -26.20 -9.40
C VAL A 172 -7.94 -26.55 -8.48
N GLU A 173 -8.20 -27.21 -7.35
CA GLU A 173 -7.15 -27.73 -6.45
C GLU A 173 -6.24 -28.76 -7.13
N GLU A 174 -6.80 -29.63 -7.98
CA GLU A 174 -6.03 -30.63 -8.73
C GLU A 174 -5.01 -30.03 -9.71
N LEU A 175 -5.29 -28.82 -10.23
CA LEU A 175 -4.42 -28.12 -11.19
C LEU A 175 -3.45 -27.16 -10.52
N CYS A 176 -3.77 -26.69 -9.31
CA CYS A 176 -2.94 -25.76 -8.58
C CYS A 176 -1.66 -26.44 -8.07
N THR A 177 -0.53 -25.73 -8.13
CA THR A 177 0.72 -26.20 -7.54
C THR A 177 0.63 -26.25 -6.02
N LYS A 178 1.44 -27.12 -5.39
CA LYS A 178 1.52 -27.21 -3.92
C LYS A 178 1.83 -25.83 -3.33
N GLY A 179 0.93 -25.31 -2.51
CA GLY A 179 1.10 -24.06 -1.76
C GLY A 179 0.06 -22.99 -2.09
N ILE A 180 -0.59 -23.06 -3.26
CA ILE A 180 -1.74 -22.22 -3.59
C ILE A 180 -2.94 -22.72 -2.79
N LEU A 181 -3.59 -21.82 -2.06
CA LEU A 181 -4.78 -22.15 -1.27
C LEU A 181 -6.03 -21.85 -2.10
N VAL A 182 -6.88 -22.84 -2.28
CA VAL A 182 -8.15 -22.70 -3.00
C VAL A 182 -9.28 -22.64 -1.99
N GLN A 183 -9.96 -21.49 -1.90
CA GLN A 183 -11.05 -21.28 -0.96
C GLN A 183 -12.36 -21.04 -1.72
N PRO A 184 -13.36 -21.93 -1.56
CA PRO A 184 -14.70 -21.66 -2.07
C PRO A 184 -15.34 -20.55 -1.22
N PHE A 185 -16.10 -19.67 -1.86
CA PHE A 185 -16.85 -18.62 -1.20
C PHE A 185 -18.21 -18.47 -1.86
N GLU A 186 -19.26 -18.74 -1.09
CA GLU A 186 -20.64 -18.51 -1.51
C GLU A 186 -21.19 -17.30 -0.75
N LEU A 187 -21.61 -16.28 -1.49
CA LEU A 187 -22.22 -15.10 -0.95
C LEU A 187 -23.74 -15.32 -0.83
N GLY A 188 -24.21 -15.43 0.42
CA GLY A 188 -25.62 -15.54 0.72
C GLY A 188 -26.40 -14.24 0.48
N ASP A 189 -27.72 -14.26 0.70
CA ASP A 189 -28.55 -13.06 0.58
C ASP A 189 -28.39 -12.09 1.77
N GLU A 190 -27.79 -12.56 2.86
CA GLU A 190 -27.53 -11.76 4.06
C GLU A 190 -26.49 -10.66 3.83
N ILE A 191 -26.81 -9.43 4.25
CA ILE A 191 -25.91 -8.29 4.14
C ILE A 191 -24.85 -8.36 5.23
N ILE A 192 -23.59 -8.29 4.81
CA ILE A 192 -22.44 -8.37 5.70
C ILE A 192 -22.11 -6.94 6.15
N ILE A 193 -22.35 -6.64 7.42
CA ILE A 193 -22.02 -5.34 8.01
C ILE A 193 -20.76 -5.49 8.88
N LYS A 194 -19.80 -4.58 8.71
CA LYS A 194 -18.68 -4.41 9.64
C LYS A 194 -18.79 -3.11 10.40
N SER A 195 -18.33 -3.13 11.64
CA SER A 195 -18.36 -1.95 12.52
C SER A 195 -16.95 -1.43 12.76
N ALA A 196 -16.79 -0.11 12.61
CA ALA A 196 -15.57 0.63 12.90
C ALA A 196 -15.70 1.32 14.25
N TRP A 197 -14.67 1.24 15.09
CA TRP A 197 -14.65 1.92 16.38
C TRP A 197 -14.30 3.41 16.25
N VAL A 198 -15.11 4.15 15.48
CA VAL A 198 -14.86 5.52 15.01
C VAL A 198 -16.17 6.32 15.03
N ASP A 199 -16.16 7.52 15.62
CA ASP A 199 -17.27 8.49 15.56
C ASP A 199 -17.17 9.39 14.31
N CYS A 200 -18.12 10.30 14.09
CA CYS A 200 -18.03 11.31 13.02
C CYS A 200 -17.36 12.59 13.56
N ARG A 201 -16.46 13.22 12.79
CA ARG A 201 -15.82 14.50 13.14
C ARG A 201 -15.64 15.40 11.93
N ASP A 202 -15.64 16.72 12.15
CA ASP A 202 -15.46 17.74 11.10
C ASP A 202 -14.17 17.57 10.25
N LYS A 203 -13.12 16.96 10.82
CA LYS A 203 -11.87 16.69 10.09
C LYS A 203 -12.02 15.60 9.03
N ASP A 204 -13.06 14.76 9.13
CA ASP A 204 -13.25 13.62 8.24
C ASP A 204 -13.59 14.10 6.82
N SER A 205 -14.42 15.15 6.68
CA SER A 205 -14.71 15.80 5.38
C SER A 205 -13.45 16.25 4.64
N ALA A 206 -12.51 16.89 5.35
CA ALA A 206 -11.26 17.35 4.73
C ALA A 206 -10.37 16.17 4.30
N ASN A 207 -10.31 15.11 5.11
CA ASN A 207 -9.55 13.90 4.77
C ASN A 207 -10.16 13.17 3.57
N LEU A 208 -11.49 13.05 3.52
CA LEU A 208 -12.23 12.44 2.42
C LEU A 208 -11.94 13.13 1.09
N ARG A 209 -11.96 14.46 1.06
CA ARG A 209 -11.65 15.25 -0.13
C ARG A 209 -10.20 15.05 -0.59
N LYS A 210 -9.24 15.03 0.34
CA LYS A 210 -7.83 14.76 0.01
C LYS A 210 -7.63 13.35 -0.56
N ILE A 211 -8.26 12.34 0.05
CA ILE A 211 -8.23 10.96 -0.44
C ILE A 211 -8.83 10.88 -1.85
N PHE A 212 -9.95 11.55 -2.08
CA PHE A 212 -10.56 11.62 -3.41
C PHE A 212 -9.61 12.23 -4.45
N THR A 213 -8.92 13.33 -4.12
CA THR A 213 -7.90 13.93 -5.00
C THR A 213 -6.78 12.94 -5.31
N ILE A 214 -6.29 12.20 -4.31
CA ILE A 214 -5.26 11.17 -4.49
C ILE A 214 -5.75 10.07 -5.43
N LEU A 215 -6.98 9.57 -5.22
CA LEU A 215 -7.56 8.51 -6.04
C LEU A 215 -7.79 8.97 -7.48
N ASN A 216 -8.33 10.18 -7.69
CA ASN A 216 -8.48 10.76 -9.03
C ASN A 216 -7.14 10.85 -9.77
N LYS A 217 -6.08 11.29 -9.08
CA LYS A 217 -4.73 11.34 -9.63
C LYS A 217 -4.21 9.94 -9.99
N ASN A 218 -4.35 8.97 -9.10
CA ASN A 218 -3.89 7.59 -9.31
C ASN A 218 -4.59 6.91 -10.50
N TYR A 219 -5.89 7.16 -10.66
CA TYR A 219 -6.71 6.59 -11.74
C TYR A 219 -6.78 7.47 -13.00
N LYS A 220 -6.12 8.64 -13.00
CA LYS A 220 -6.15 9.63 -14.09
C LYS A 220 -7.59 9.99 -14.50
N THR A 221 -8.48 10.07 -13.50
CA THR A 221 -9.87 10.46 -13.66
C THR A 221 -10.06 11.93 -13.30
N ASN A 222 -11.01 12.58 -13.97
CA ASN A 222 -11.44 13.96 -13.69
C ASN A 222 -12.86 13.95 -13.13
N ILE A 223 -13.17 13.01 -12.23
CA ILE A 223 -14.49 12.93 -11.63
C ILE A 223 -14.64 14.13 -10.69
N ALA A 224 -15.70 14.90 -10.89
CA ALA A 224 -16.13 15.94 -9.96
C ALA A 224 -17.27 15.37 -9.12
N TYR A 225 -17.07 15.28 -7.81
CA TYR A 225 -18.09 14.85 -6.88
C TYR A 225 -18.04 15.76 -5.65
N GLU A 226 -19.12 16.50 -5.44
CA GLU A 226 -19.28 17.39 -4.31
C GLU A 226 -20.47 16.93 -3.48
N CYS A 227 -20.23 16.71 -2.20
CA CYS A 227 -21.27 16.38 -1.24
C CYS A 227 -20.88 16.95 0.13
N ASP A 228 -21.87 17.48 0.84
CA ASP A 228 -21.70 17.99 2.20
C ASP A 228 -21.92 16.91 3.27
N ASN A 229 -22.40 15.74 2.86
CA ASN A 229 -22.63 14.61 3.75
C ASN A 229 -21.47 13.60 3.64
N ASP A 230 -20.73 13.43 4.73
CA ASP A 230 -19.58 12.54 4.79
C ASP A 230 -19.94 11.07 4.50
N ASP A 231 -21.13 10.60 4.89
CA ASP A 231 -21.56 9.22 4.61
C ASP A 231 -21.83 9.00 3.13
N LYS A 232 -22.44 9.98 2.45
CA LYS A 232 -22.59 9.94 0.98
C LYS A 232 -21.22 9.89 0.32
N PHE A 233 -20.29 10.70 0.81
CA PHE A 233 -18.92 10.76 0.31
C PHE A 233 -18.14 9.45 0.56
N ILE A 234 -18.28 8.85 1.74
CA ILE A 234 -17.69 7.54 2.07
C ILE A 234 -18.27 6.45 1.18
N THR A 235 -19.59 6.45 0.98
CA THR A 235 -20.30 5.50 0.11
C THR A 235 -19.84 5.66 -1.34
N PHE A 236 -19.65 6.90 -1.81
CA PHE A 236 -19.06 7.20 -3.11
C PHE A 236 -17.65 6.61 -3.25
N LEU A 237 -16.75 6.87 -2.31
CA LEU A 237 -15.39 6.31 -2.36
C LEU A 237 -15.41 4.78 -2.34
N ARG A 238 -16.34 4.18 -1.60
CA ARG A 238 -16.49 2.73 -1.49
C ARG A 238 -16.96 2.11 -2.80
N HIS A 239 -17.96 2.65 -3.47
CA HIS A 239 -18.54 2.00 -4.65
C HIS A 239 -17.89 2.42 -5.96
N VAL A 240 -17.33 3.63 -6.04
CA VAL A 240 -16.64 4.11 -7.25
C VAL A 240 -15.19 3.66 -7.26
N PHE A 241 -14.47 3.90 -6.16
CA PHE A 241 -13.03 3.62 -6.06
C PHE A 241 -12.70 2.36 -5.28
N LEU A 242 -13.68 1.60 -4.78
CA LEU A 242 -13.42 0.45 -3.90
C LEU A 242 -12.52 0.80 -2.71
N TYR A 243 -12.67 2.02 -2.20
CA TYR A 243 -11.88 2.51 -1.07
C TYR A 243 -12.76 2.57 0.17
N CYS A 244 -12.38 1.81 1.20
CA CYS A 244 -13.04 1.92 2.49
C CYS A 244 -12.32 2.92 3.39
N TYR A 245 -13.02 4.01 3.71
CA TYR A 245 -12.53 5.06 4.59
C TYR A 245 -12.13 4.53 5.98
N TYR A 246 -13.02 3.77 6.63
CA TYR A 246 -12.81 3.24 7.97
C TYR A 246 -11.66 2.22 8.05
N CYS A 247 -11.52 1.35 7.05
CA CYS A 247 -10.35 0.45 6.95
C CYS A 247 -9.08 1.18 6.53
N SER A 248 -9.20 2.36 5.92
CA SER A 248 -8.11 3.08 5.25
C SER A 248 -7.43 2.23 4.18
N ARG A 249 -8.21 1.41 3.47
CA ARG A 249 -7.73 0.40 2.51
C ARG A 249 -8.45 0.53 1.18
N HIS A 250 -7.69 0.40 0.10
CA HIS A 250 -8.19 0.26 -1.26
C HIS A 250 -8.24 -1.22 -1.64
N PHE A 251 -9.34 -1.64 -2.27
CA PHE A 251 -9.55 -3.00 -2.75
C PHE A 251 -9.53 -3.04 -4.27
N GLU A 252 -9.15 -4.17 -4.85
CA GLU A 252 -9.02 -4.25 -6.30
C GLU A 252 -10.31 -4.70 -6.97
N THR A 253 -11.05 -5.58 -6.29
CA THR A 253 -12.37 -6.06 -6.73
C THR A 253 -13.42 -5.81 -5.66
N GLU A 254 -14.66 -5.67 -6.10
CA GLU A 254 -15.79 -5.47 -5.20
C GLU A 254 -16.00 -6.66 -4.26
N ILE A 255 -15.81 -7.88 -4.76
CA ILE A 255 -15.95 -9.07 -3.93
C ILE A 255 -14.81 -9.23 -2.92
N GLU A 256 -13.58 -8.79 -3.25
CA GLU A 256 -12.51 -8.70 -2.24
C GLU A 256 -12.91 -7.76 -1.10
N MET A 257 -13.50 -6.61 -1.45
CA MET A 257 -14.02 -5.66 -0.47
C MET A 257 -15.16 -6.26 0.35
N ILE A 258 -16.13 -6.96 -0.25
CA ILE A 258 -17.23 -7.60 0.48
C ILE A 258 -16.68 -8.65 1.46
N ARG A 259 -15.79 -9.52 0.99
CA ARG A 259 -15.18 -10.57 1.83
C ARG A 259 -14.36 -9.99 2.98
N LYS A 260 -13.52 -8.98 2.72
CA LYS A 260 -12.59 -8.42 3.73
C LYS A 260 -13.18 -7.28 4.56
N CYS A 261 -14.20 -6.59 4.06
CA CYS A 261 -14.74 -5.36 4.64
C CYS A 261 -16.28 -5.36 4.79
N GLY A 262 -16.98 -6.40 4.36
CA GLY A 262 -18.45 -6.46 4.33
C GLY A 262 -19.05 -5.70 3.14
N ASP A 263 -20.36 -5.78 2.97
CA ASP A 263 -21.12 -4.91 2.07
C ASP A 263 -21.01 -3.46 2.53
N TYR A 264 -21.24 -3.23 3.82
CA TYR A 264 -21.14 -1.92 4.48
C TYR A 264 -20.12 -1.96 5.62
N HIS A 265 -19.43 -0.84 5.80
CA HIS A 265 -18.60 -0.61 6.96
C HIS A 265 -19.14 0.65 7.65
N VAL A 266 -19.69 0.48 8.85
CA VAL A 266 -20.43 1.51 9.58
C VAL A 266 -19.70 1.94 10.83
N ARG A 267 -20.05 3.10 11.38
CA ARG A 267 -19.56 3.55 12.68
C ARG A 267 -20.20 2.75 13.82
N ASP A 268 -19.41 2.49 14.84
CA ASP A 268 -19.82 1.93 16.13
C ASP A 268 -19.73 3.03 17.20
N ASP A 269 -20.58 2.95 18.22
CA ASP A 269 -20.57 3.86 19.38
C ASP A 269 -19.31 3.65 20.25
N ARG A 270 -18.53 2.58 20.02
CA ARG A 270 -17.24 2.31 20.68
C ARG A 270 -16.14 3.16 20.03
N VAL A 271 -15.65 4.19 20.72
CA VAL A 271 -14.67 5.12 20.13
C VAL A 271 -13.23 4.71 20.45
N GLN A 272 -12.46 4.28 19.44
CA GLN A 272 -11.01 4.08 19.50
C GLN A 272 -10.31 4.69 18.27
N ARG A 273 -10.21 6.02 18.24
CA ARG A 273 -9.74 6.74 17.05
C ARG A 273 -8.23 6.92 16.92
N ARG A 274 -7.43 6.67 17.95
CA ARG A 274 -5.98 6.97 17.92
C ARG A 274 -5.26 6.37 16.71
N VAL A 275 -5.49 5.09 16.43
CA VAL A 275 -4.88 4.41 15.28
C VAL A 275 -5.47 4.94 13.97
N PHE A 276 -6.79 5.07 13.90
CA PHE A 276 -7.50 5.57 12.72
C PHE A 276 -7.05 7.00 12.34
N ASP A 277 -7.11 7.95 13.26
CA ASP A 277 -6.72 9.35 13.06
C ASP A 277 -5.26 9.44 12.62
N ARG A 278 -4.37 8.61 13.18
CA ARG A 278 -2.97 8.52 12.74
C ARG A 278 -2.85 8.04 11.29
N LYS A 279 -3.58 6.99 10.90
CA LYS A 279 -3.60 6.51 9.51
C LYS A 279 -4.09 7.60 8.55
N GLN A 280 -5.18 8.28 8.90
CA GLN A 280 -5.73 9.38 8.09
C GLN A 280 -4.72 10.53 7.92
N LYS A 281 -4.06 10.96 9.01
CA LYS A 281 -3.00 11.99 8.95
C LYS A 281 -1.86 11.59 8.01
N ILE A 282 -1.43 10.33 8.07
CA ILE A 282 -0.35 9.84 7.21
C ILE A 282 -0.83 9.76 5.76
N ILE A 283 -1.95 9.09 5.47
CA ILE A 283 -2.45 8.92 4.09
C ILE A 283 -2.62 10.28 3.40
N THR A 284 -3.18 11.25 4.09
CA THR A 284 -3.49 12.59 3.55
C THR A 284 -2.30 13.56 3.54
N MET A 285 -1.10 13.11 3.94
CA MET A 285 0.13 13.90 3.87
C MET A 285 0.51 14.18 2.42
N GLU A 286 0.90 15.41 2.12
CA GLU A 286 1.43 15.77 0.81
C GLU A 286 2.80 15.12 0.59
N ARG A 287 2.99 14.53 -0.59
CA ARG A 287 4.22 13.84 -0.97
C ARG A 287 4.58 14.24 -2.38
N ASP A 288 5.83 14.62 -2.57
CA ASP A 288 6.43 14.81 -3.88
C ASP A 288 7.68 13.94 -4.00
N PHE A 289 7.64 12.95 -4.90
CA PHE A 289 8.78 12.07 -5.18
C PHE A 289 9.67 12.61 -6.30
N GLY A 290 9.49 13.87 -6.72
CA GLY A 290 10.33 14.52 -7.74
C GLY A 290 11.82 14.46 -7.43
N TYR A 291 12.22 14.55 -6.15
CA TYR A 291 13.61 14.45 -5.71
C TYR A 291 14.23 13.05 -5.85
N LEU A 292 13.42 12.03 -6.15
CA LEU A 292 13.91 10.67 -6.43
C LEU A 292 14.07 10.44 -7.93
N LYS A 293 13.54 11.32 -8.79
CA LYS A 293 13.66 11.15 -10.23
C LYS A 293 15.13 11.15 -10.62
N MET A 294 15.43 10.27 -11.57
CA MET A 294 16.74 10.18 -12.16
C MET A 294 16.68 10.88 -13.51
N ASP A 295 17.47 11.94 -13.66
CA ASP A 295 17.39 12.81 -14.83
C ASP A 295 18.36 12.40 -15.95
N SER A 296 19.42 11.65 -15.62
CA SER A 296 20.54 11.44 -16.55
C SER A 296 21.20 10.06 -16.35
N PRO A 297 21.31 9.25 -17.43
CA PRO A 297 22.10 8.02 -17.45
C PRO A 297 23.55 8.25 -17.01
N GLU A 298 24.12 9.43 -17.27
CA GLU A 298 25.49 9.77 -16.94
C GLU A 298 25.80 9.73 -15.44
N THR A 299 24.80 9.90 -14.57
CA THR A 299 24.96 9.76 -13.11
C THR A 299 25.08 8.29 -12.72
N GLU A 300 24.29 7.42 -13.35
CA GLU A 300 24.35 5.97 -13.10
C GLU A 300 25.61 5.32 -13.66
N LEU A 301 26.15 5.87 -14.75
CA LEU A 301 27.41 5.40 -15.32
C LEU A 301 28.57 5.46 -14.33
N GLU A 302 28.52 6.31 -13.30
CA GLU A 302 29.58 6.44 -12.29
C GLU A 302 29.80 5.14 -11.49
N LYS A 303 28.78 4.28 -11.37
CA LYS A 303 28.89 2.96 -10.73
C LYS A 303 29.82 2.01 -11.49
N TYR A 304 30.02 2.24 -12.79
CA TYR A 304 30.85 1.42 -13.68
C TYR A 304 32.23 2.04 -13.93
N ILE A 305 32.58 3.09 -13.18
CA ILE A 305 33.85 3.81 -13.32
C ILE A 305 34.64 3.68 -12.03
N ILE A 306 35.82 3.05 -12.14
CA ILE A 306 36.75 2.93 -11.03
C ILE A 306 37.80 4.04 -11.15
N LYS A 307 37.91 4.89 -10.13
CA LYS A 307 39.01 5.85 -10.01
C LYS A 307 40.26 5.12 -9.49
N VAL A 308 41.29 5.00 -10.33
CA VAL A 308 42.54 4.31 -9.98
C VAL A 308 43.54 5.31 -9.38
N THR A 309 43.66 6.49 -9.98
CA THR A 309 44.45 7.62 -9.44
C THR A 309 43.68 8.92 -9.67
N ASP A 310 44.19 10.07 -9.19
CA ASP A 310 43.56 11.38 -9.40
C ASP A 310 43.38 11.76 -10.88
N SER A 311 44.17 11.16 -11.77
CA SER A 311 44.16 11.43 -13.22
C SER A 311 43.84 10.22 -14.08
N VAL A 312 43.56 9.05 -13.50
CA VAL A 312 43.30 7.82 -14.27
C VAL A 312 42.02 7.14 -13.80
N PHE A 313 41.09 7.00 -14.75
CA PHE A 313 39.83 6.31 -14.59
C PHE A 313 39.83 5.01 -15.38
N ARG A 314 39.18 3.98 -14.88
CA ARG A 314 39.09 2.67 -15.51
C ARG A 314 37.63 2.27 -15.70
N CYS A 315 37.30 1.79 -16.89
CA CYS A 315 36.01 1.15 -17.17
C CYS A 315 35.97 -0.20 -16.45
N ASP A 316 34.94 -0.46 -15.64
CA ASP A 316 34.84 -1.73 -14.91
C ASP A 316 34.52 -2.93 -15.84
N LEU A 317 33.89 -2.68 -16.98
CA LEU A 317 33.41 -3.72 -17.90
C LEU A 317 34.51 -4.30 -18.80
N CYS A 318 35.42 -3.45 -19.29
CA CYS A 318 36.49 -3.85 -20.21
C CYS A 318 37.90 -3.50 -19.73
N HIS A 319 38.01 -2.94 -18.52
CA HIS A 319 39.26 -2.56 -17.85
C HIS A 319 40.15 -1.56 -18.61
N LYS A 320 39.65 -0.90 -19.67
CA LYS A 320 40.36 0.18 -20.36
C LYS A 320 40.49 1.41 -19.47
N THR A 321 41.67 2.02 -19.50
CA THR A 321 42.00 3.22 -18.73
C THR A 321 41.89 4.47 -19.59
N PHE A 322 41.54 5.58 -18.95
CA PHE A 322 41.34 6.88 -19.58
C PHE A 322 41.81 7.98 -18.64
N GLU A 323 42.26 9.10 -19.21
CA GLU A 323 42.78 10.25 -18.45
C GLU A 323 41.66 11.14 -17.88
N GLN A 324 40.45 11.06 -18.43
CA GLN A 324 39.33 11.91 -18.04
C GLN A 324 38.01 11.12 -17.94
N LEU A 325 37.19 11.47 -16.95
CA LEU A 325 35.88 10.87 -16.70
C LEU A 325 34.96 10.90 -17.93
N VAL A 326 34.99 12.00 -18.68
CA VAL A 326 34.16 12.22 -19.88
C VAL A 326 34.45 11.16 -20.95
N TYR A 327 35.71 10.74 -21.09
CA TYR A 327 36.10 9.72 -22.06
C TYR A 327 35.63 8.32 -21.65
N VAL A 328 35.58 8.02 -20.35
CA VAL A 328 35.02 6.76 -19.85
C VAL A 328 33.51 6.71 -20.12
N LYS A 329 32.78 7.79 -19.80
CA LYS A 329 31.33 7.88 -20.06
C LYS A 329 31.00 7.71 -21.56
N LYS A 330 31.75 8.39 -22.44
CA LYS A 330 31.62 8.25 -23.92
C LYS A 330 32.02 6.85 -24.40
N HIS A 331 33.02 6.24 -23.78
CA HIS A 331 33.43 4.88 -24.07
C HIS A 331 32.32 3.87 -23.73
N ILE A 332 31.72 3.97 -22.54
CA ILE A 332 30.61 3.09 -22.13
C ILE A 332 29.45 3.25 -23.11
N LYS A 333 29.07 4.49 -23.43
CA LYS A 333 28.00 4.77 -24.40
C LYS A 333 28.22 4.13 -25.78
N ASN A 334 29.46 4.16 -26.29
CA ASN A 334 29.75 3.69 -27.65
C ASN A 334 30.19 2.22 -27.77
N LYS A 335 30.74 1.64 -26.69
CA LYS A 335 31.30 0.28 -26.69
C LYS A 335 30.50 -0.71 -25.84
N HIS A 336 29.63 -0.21 -24.97
CA HIS A 336 28.72 -0.98 -24.13
C HIS A 336 27.29 -0.44 -24.33
N GLU A 337 26.86 -0.37 -25.60
CA GLU A 337 25.56 0.19 -26.00
C GLU A 337 24.39 -0.53 -25.34
N GLU A 338 24.46 -1.86 -25.22
CA GLU A 338 23.45 -2.68 -24.53
C GLU A 338 23.24 -2.21 -23.08
N LEU A 339 24.32 -2.07 -22.31
CA LEU A 339 24.25 -1.58 -20.93
C LEU A 339 23.71 -0.16 -20.87
N TYR A 340 24.13 0.72 -21.78
CA TYR A 340 23.65 2.10 -21.80
C TYR A 340 22.14 2.16 -22.05
N SER A 341 21.64 1.36 -23.00
CA SER A 341 20.20 1.21 -23.29
C SER A 341 19.44 0.66 -22.08
N ASP A 342 19.99 -0.33 -21.38
CA ASP A 342 19.38 -0.89 -20.18
C ASP A 342 19.28 0.14 -19.04
N ILE A 343 20.31 0.98 -18.85
CA ILE A 343 20.28 2.07 -17.87
C ILE A 343 19.22 3.10 -18.23
N GLU A 344 19.15 3.52 -19.51
CA GLU A 344 18.17 4.49 -19.98
C GLU A 344 16.73 3.96 -19.79
N GLN A 345 16.48 2.71 -20.18
CA GLN A 345 15.20 2.05 -19.92
C GLN A 345 14.91 1.89 -18.43
N GLY A 346 15.92 1.57 -17.62
CA GLY A 346 15.82 1.46 -16.17
C GLY A 346 15.38 2.77 -15.52
N ILE A 347 15.94 3.90 -15.96
CA ILE A 347 15.56 5.25 -15.53
C ILE A 347 14.10 5.56 -15.92
N VAL A 348 13.73 5.29 -17.17
CA VAL A 348 12.34 5.52 -17.65
C VAL A 348 11.35 4.67 -16.86
N ARG A 349 11.66 3.40 -16.61
CA ARG A 349 10.84 2.48 -15.80
C ARG A 349 10.73 2.97 -14.36
N PHE A 350 11.83 3.39 -13.74
CA PHE A 350 11.82 3.88 -12.36
C PHE A 350 11.00 5.17 -12.23
N ASN A 351 11.22 6.15 -13.12
CA ASN A 351 10.46 7.40 -13.14
C ASN A 351 8.96 7.15 -13.42
N SER A 352 8.63 6.19 -14.29
CA SER A 352 7.25 5.78 -14.55
C SER A 352 6.60 5.14 -13.33
N PHE A 353 7.35 4.30 -12.61
CA PHE A 353 6.93 3.71 -11.34
C PHE A 353 6.64 4.78 -10.28
N LEU A 354 7.54 5.75 -10.08
CA LEU A 354 7.33 6.87 -9.13
C LEU A 354 6.02 7.62 -9.39
N GLY A 355 5.67 7.81 -10.67
CA GLY A 355 4.43 8.48 -11.08
C GLY A 355 3.15 7.64 -10.90
N ARG A 356 3.29 6.33 -10.63
CA ARG A 356 2.17 5.37 -10.50
C ARG A 356 2.06 4.76 -9.10
N ILE A 357 2.80 5.26 -8.10
CA ILE A 357 2.69 4.81 -6.70
C ILE A 357 1.26 5.09 -6.20
N ASP A 358 0.51 4.01 -5.98
CA ASP A 358 -0.88 4.07 -5.51
C ASP A 358 -0.98 4.12 -3.98
N ILE A 359 -2.22 4.30 -3.48
CA ILE A 359 -2.49 4.39 -2.04
C ILE A 359 -2.18 3.09 -1.28
N ASN A 360 -2.29 1.92 -1.92
CA ASN A 360 -1.98 0.64 -1.26
C ASN A 360 -0.46 0.49 -1.08
N LEU A 361 0.32 0.89 -2.08
CA LEU A 361 1.76 0.89 -1.98
C LEU A 361 2.27 1.95 -0.99
N LEU A 362 1.64 3.13 -0.93
CA LEU A 362 1.92 4.11 0.12
C LEU A 362 1.64 3.55 1.51
N ASN A 363 0.49 2.88 1.69
CA ASN A 363 0.15 2.25 2.97
C ASN A 363 1.23 1.25 3.42
N TYR A 364 1.81 0.50 2.48
CA TYR A 364 2.92 -0.41 2.73
C TYR A 364 4.21 0.34 3.10
N PHE A 365 4.61 1.36 2.34
CA PHE A 365 5.81 2.15 2.62
C PHE A 365 5.74 2.87 3.96
N ASP A 366 4.56 3.37 4.32
CA ASP A 366 4.33 4.12 5.55
C ASP A 366 4.15 3.22 6.78
N GLY A 367 3.97 1.91 6.56
CA GLY A 367 3.77 0.92 7.62
C GLY A 367 2.44 1.06 8.35
N ILE A 368 1.41 1.58 7.68
CA ILE A 368 0.05 1.76 8.20
C ILE A 368 -0.92 0.63 7.80
N ASP A 369 -0.40 -0.37 7.10
CA ASP A 369 -1.04 -1.64 6.78
C ASP A 369 -1.47 -2.46 8.02
N ASN A 370 -0.91 -2.16 9.19
CA ASN A 370 -1.24 -2.78 10.48
C ASN A 370 -1.88 -1.77 11.46
N ASN A 371 -2.55 -2.29 12.50
CA ASN A 371 -3.24 -1.48 13.51
C ASN A 371 -2.36 -1.12 14.72
N TYR A 372 -1.04 -1.28 14.60
CA TYR A 372 -0.11 -1.00 15.69
C TYR A 372 0.52 0.37 15.52
N LEU A 373 0.75 1.07 16.63
CA LEU A 373 1.55 2.29 16.65
C LEU A 373 3.05 1.97 16.64
N PRO A 374 3.94 2.90 16.24
CA PRO A 374 5.37 2.75 16.46
C PRO A 374 5.67 2.72 17.96
N THR A 375 6.23 1.62 18.47
CA THR A 375 6.48 1.44 19.91
C THR A 375 7.64 2.28 20.43
N PHE A 376 8.45 2.84 19.54
CA PHE A 376 9.64 3.61 19.85
C PHE A 376 9.41 5.13 19.83
N CYS A 377 8.23 5.60 19.41
CA CYS A 377 7.96 7.04 19.36
C CYS A 377 7.21 7.53 20.59
N VAL A 378 7.38 8.82 20.89
CA VAL A 378 6.56 9.52 21.88
C VAL A 378 5.29 9.99 21.19
N HIS A 379 4.14 9.54 21.69
CA HIS A 379 2.86 9.90 21.10
C HIS A 379 2.32 11.23 21.63
N GLU A 380 1.48 11.88 20.82
CA GLU A 380 0.92 13.19 21.16
C GLU A 380 0.20 13.23 22.51
N GLU A 381 -0.52 12.15 22.85
CA GLU A 381 -1.26 11.99 24.12
C GLU A 381 -0.31 11.79 25.32
N GLU A 382 0.91 11.33 25.07
CA GLU A 382 1.95 11.10 26.09
C GLU A 382 2.80 12.35 26.34
N GLY A 383 2.64 13.40 25.52
CA GLY A 383 3.47 14.62 25.55
C GLY A 383 3.43 15.40 26.87
N ASN A 384 2.45 15.12 27.75
CA ASN A 384 2.37 15.67 29.10
C ASN A 384 2.57 14.63 30.21
N ALA A 385 2.74 13.35 29.87
CA ALA A 385 3.00 12.32 30.86
C ALA A 385 4.48 12.36 31.24
N VAL A 386 4.78 12.81 32.46
CA VAL A 386 6.12 12.67 33.07
C VAL A 386 6.43 11.17 33.10
N LYS A 387 7.24 10.69 32.15
CA LYS A 387 7.78 9.33 32.18
C LYS A 387 8.84 9.27 33.27
N TYR A 388 8.41 8.95 34.49
CA TYR A 388 9.30 8.73 35.61
C TYR A 388 10.32 7.65 35.24
N ASP A 389 11.60 7.99 35.33
CA ASP A 389 12.66 7.00 35.29
C ASP A 389 12.64 6.24 36.62
N LEU A 390 11.90 5.12 36.66
CA LEU A 390 11.78 4.29 37.86
C LEU A 390 13.15 3.87 38.41
N LYS A 391 14.21 3.81 37.57
CA LYS A 391 15.58 3.51 38.05
C LYS A 391 16.14 4.61 38.96
N ARG A 392 15.70 5.86 38.83
CA ARG A 392 16.13 7.00 39.68
C ARG A 392 15.23 7.23 40.89
N LEU A 393 14.01 6.70 40.92
CA LEU A 393 13.11 6.84 42.08
C LEU A 393 13.45 5.91 43.25
N PHE A 394 14.17 4.81 43.01
CA PHE A 394 14.55 3.85 44.05
C PHE A 394 15.96 4.08 44.63
N SER A 395 16.58 5.25 44.43
CA SER A 395 17.86 5.58 45.06
C SER A 395 17.74 6.47 46.31
N GLY A 396 16.53 6.67 46.84
CA GLY A 396 16.29 7.45 48.05
C GLY A 396 15.79 6.57 49.19
N ASP A 397 16.56 6.52 50.28
CA ASP A 397 16.16 5.94 51.56
C ASP A 397 14.78 6.45 51.98
N ILE A 398 13.75 5.60 51.86
CA ILE A 398 12.46 5.86 52.49
C ILE A 398 12.67 5.69 53.99
N LYS A 399 12.96 6.79 54.70
CA LYS A 399 12.86 6.82 56.16
C LYS A 399 11.39 6.75 56.52
N ILE A 400 10.91 5.53 56.78
CA ILE A 400 9.62 5.31 57.43
C ILE A 400 9.79 5.79 58.88
N SER A 401 9.27 6.98 59.19
CA SER A 401 9.12 7.41 60.58
C SER A 401 8.06 6.54 61.25
N LYS A 402 8.43 5.88 62.34
CA LYS A 402 7.48 5.25 63.27
C LYS A 402 6.72 6.30 64.07
#